data_AF-A0A9J6BK68-F1
#
_entry.id   AF-A0A9J6BK68-F1
#
_cell.length_a   1.000
_cell.length_b   1.000
_cell.length_c   1.000
_cell.angle_alpha   90.00
_cell.angle_beta   90.00
_cell.angle_gamma   90.00
#
_symmetry.space_group_name_H-M   'P 1'
#
loop_
_entity.id
_entity.type
_entity.pdbx_description
1 polymer ?
#
loop_
_entity_poly.entity_id
_entity_poly.type
_entity_poly.pdbx_seq_one_letter_code
_entity_poly.pdbx_strand_id
1 'polypeptide(L)'
;MVGTLANRSNCLSRKNNCFRIPNTADFLFMYSSFDGFYSFRDRNGSWFIQALCDELCKNAHEEINTILNRVKLTIAFKKESCSVNLGLNDLKQMPVVHSTLTKSLIFKKQNYEK
;
A
#
# COMPACT_ATOMS: atom_id res chain seq x y z
N MET A 1 7.66 1.46 -22.84
CA MET A 1 6.77 0.45 -23.45
C MET A 1 5.47 1.15 -23.81
N VAL A 2 5.00 0.93 -25.03
CA VAL A 2 4.05 1.74 -25.79
C VAL A 2 2.67 1.79 -25.12
N GLY A 3 2.03 2.97 -25.14
CA GLY A 3 0.69 3.18 -24.63
C GLY A 3 -0.36 2.36 -25.37
N THR A 4 -1.29 1.77 -24.62
CA THR A 4 -2.47 1.09 -25.18
C THR A 4 -3.63 2.08 -25.21
N LEU A 5 -4.16 2.30 -26.40
CA LEU A 5 -5.34 3.11 -26.71
C LEU A 5 -6.51 2.73 -25.79
N ALA A 6 -6.99 3.70 -25.01
CA ALA A 6 -8.31 3.61 -24.39
C ALA A 6 -9.36 3.46 -25.50
N ASN A 7 -10.11 2.36 -25.44
CA ASN A 7 -11.13 1.97 -26.40
C ASN A 7 -12.16 3.10 -26.57
N ARG A 8 -12.31 3.63 -27.78
CA ARG A 8 -13.33 4.64 -28.12
C ARG A 8 -14.69 3.97 -28.26
N SER A 9 -15.51 4.01 -27.21
CA SER A 9 -16.96 3.88 -27.35
C SER A 9 -17.60 5.27 -27.54
N ASN A 10 -18.13 5.47 -28.75
CA ASN A 10 -18.88 6.65 -29.19
C ASN A 10 -20.07 6.93 -28.26
N CYS A 11 -20.03 8.02 -27.51
CA CYS A 11 -21.21 8.60 -26.88
C CYS A 11 -21.81 9.68 -27.81
N LEU A 12 -22.61 9.24 -28.78
CA LEU A 12 -23.46 10.13 -29.58
C LEU A 12 -24.79 10.35 -28.86
N SER A 13 -24.86 11.35 -27.98
CA SER A 13 -26.03 12.25 -27.81
C SER A 13 -25.74 13.28 -26.70
N ARG A 14 -26.12 14.53 -26.95
CA ARG A 14 -25.99 15.67 -26.02
C ARG A 14 -26.96 15.51 -24.84
N LYS A 15 -26.47 15.83 -23.64
CA LYS A 15 -27.15 15.93 -22.34
C LYS A 15 -27.54 14.62 -21.66
N ASN A 16 -26.53 13.95 -21.11
CA ASN A 16 -26.48 13.53 -19.71
C ASN A 16 -24.98 13.49 -19.36
N ASN A 17 -24.55 14.08 -18.24
CA ASN A 17 -23.14 14.10 -17.83
C ASN A 17 -22.61 12.66 -17.77
N CYS A 18 -21.96 12.20 -18.84
CA CYS A 18 -21.38 10.88 -18.91
C CYS A 18 -20.13 10.89 -18.02
N PHE A 19 -20.31 10.50 -16.77
CA PHE A 19 -19.22 10.36 -15.81
C PHE A 19 -18.38 9.14 -16.20
N ARG A 20 -17.09 9.35 -16.42
CA ARG A 20 -16.10 8.31 -16.76
C ARG A 20 -14.91 8.44 -15.82
N ILE A 21 -14.40 7.31 -15.36
CA ILE A 21 -13.17 7.22 -14.56
C ILE A 21 -12.09 6.45 -15.33
N PRO A 22 -10.80 6.70 -15.09
CA PRO A 22 -9.72 5.89 -15.64
C PRO A 22 -9.80 4.44 -15.17
N ASN A 23 -9.46 3.49 -16.06
CA ASN A 23 -9.39 2.06 -15.70
C ASN A 23 -8.30 1.75 -14.64
N THR A 24 -7.37 2.69 -14.44
CA THR A 24 -6.29 2.60 -13.46
C THR A 24 -6.57 3.42 -12.19
N ALA A 25 -7.79 3.92 -12.02
CA ALA A 25 -8.22 4.58 -10.79
C ALA A 25 -8.46 3.56 -9.68
N ASP A 26 -8.39 4.03 -8.43
CA ASP A 26 -8.76 3.27 -7.24
C ASP A 26 -7.89 2.03 -6.95
N PHE A 27 -6.62 2.07 -7.35
CA PHE A 27 -5.61 1.11 -6.92
C PHE A 27 -4.76 1.65 -5.78
N LEU A 28 -4.36 0.75 -4.90
CA LEU A 28 -3.39 1.01 -3.85
C LEU A 28 -2.42 -0.16 -3.80
N PHE A 29 -1.15 0.12 -4.02
CA PHE A 29 -0.06 -0.83 -3.89
C PHE A 29 0.87 -0.35 -2.78
N MET A 30 1.21 -1.26 -1.87
CA MET A 30 2.28 -1.02 -0.92
C MET A 30 3.31 -2.15 -1.02
N TYR A 31 4.49 -1.80 -1.51
CA TYR A 31 5.61 -2.71 -1.62
C TYR A 31 6.42 -2.69 -0.33
N SER A 32 6.98 -3.84 0.03
CA SER A 32 7.74 -4.01 1.27
C SER A 32 9.07 -3.25 1.27
N SER A 33 9.67 -3.02 0.11
CA SER A 33 10.92 -2.30 -0.07
C SER A 33 10.89 -1.47 -1.34
N PHE A 34 11.85 -0.55 -1.50
CA PHE A 34 12.05 0.17 -2.75
C PHE A 34 12.56 -0.78 -3.84
N ASP A 35 12.31 -0.43 -5.10
CA ASP A 35 12.70 -1.28 -6.23
C ASP A 35 14.22 -1.49 -6.26
N GLY A 36 14.65 -2.74 -6.43
CA GLY A 36 16.06 -3.14 -6.37
C GLY A 36 16.64 -3.28 -4.95
N PHE A 37 15.86 -3.11 -3.87
CA PHE A 37 16.31 -3.29 -2.49
C PHE A 37 15.79 -4.59 -1.87
N TYR A 38 16.51 -5.08 -0.85
CA TYR A 38 16.11 -6.27 -0.10
C TYR A 38 14.84 -6.05 0.72
N SER A 39 14.07 -7.13 0.86
CA SER A 39 12.95 -7.24 1.81
C SER A 39 13.32 -8.27 2.88
N PHE A 40 13.42 -7.82 4.12
CA PHE A 40 13.92 -8.64 5.22
C PHE A 40 12.80 -9.41 5.91
N ARG A 41 13.18 -10.58 6.46
CA ARG A 41 12.31 -11.53 7.14
C ARG A 41 13.02 -12.10 8.36
N ASP A 42 12.29 -12.24 9.44
CA ASP A 42 12.73 -12.94 10.65
C ASP A 42 11.84 -14.18 10.92
N ARG A 43 12.00 -14.80 12.10
CA ARG A 43 11.24 -16.00 12.49
C ARG A 43 9.73 -15.76 12.59
N ASN A 44 9.31 -14.52 12.84
CA ASN A 44 7.91 -14.11 12.99
C ASN A 44 7.28 -13.64 11.67
N GLY A 45 8.02 -13.68 10.56
CA GLY A 45 7.54 -13.27 9.23
C GLY A 45 8.35 -12.11 8.65
N SER A 46 7.84 -11.49 7.58
CA SER A 46 8.51 -10.33 6.99
C SER A 46 8.31 -9.10 7.87
N TRP A 47 9.32 -8.23 7.96
CA TRP A 47 9.20 -7.00 8.74
C TRP A 47 8.01 -6.15 8.28
N PHE A 48 7.76 -6.17 6.97
CA PHE A 48 6.64 -5.46 6.35
C PHE A 48 5.29 -5.98 6.82
N ILE A 49 5.04 -7.29 6.69
CA ILE A 49 3.73 -7.87 7.05
C ILE A 49 3.49 -7.79 8.56
N GLN A 50 4.53 -7.99 9.38
CA GLN A 50 4.43 -7.79 10.83
C GLN A 50 3.94 -6.38 11.18
N ALA A 51 4.63 -5.35 10.68
CA ALA A 51 4.27 -3.96 10.96
C ALA A 51 2.89 -3.59 10.39
N LEU A 52 2.56 -4.10 9.20
CA LEU A 52 1.24 -3.88 8.58
C LEU A 52 0.11 -4.47 9.42
N CYS A 53 0.23 -5.72 9.85
CA CYS A 53 -0.75 -6.38 10.70
C CYS A 53 -0.89 -5.66 12.05
N ASP A 54 0.23 -5.28 12.69
CA ASP A 54 0.22 -4.56 13.96
C ASP A 54 -0.52 -3.23 13.87
N GLU A 55 -0.25 -2.44 12.84
CA GLU A 55 -0.87 -1.13 12.65
C GLU A 55 -2.36 -1.27 12.25
N LEU A 56 -2.72 -2.23 11.41
CA LEU A 56 -4.11 -2.49 11.06
C LEU A 56 -4.92 -2.94 12.28
N CYS A 57 -4.40 -3.87 13.10
CA CYS A 57 -5.08 -4.33 14.30
C CYS A 57 -5.35 -3.22 15.31
N LYS A 58 -4.43 -2.25 15.44
CA LYS A 58 -4.56 -1.13 16.39
C LYS A 58 -5.38 0.03 15.83
N ASN A 59 -5.20 0.33 14.55
CA ASN A 59 -5.58 1.61 13.96
C ASN A 59 -6.52 1.48 12.75
N ALA A 60 -7.17 0.33 12.54
CA ALA A 60 -8.09 0.11 11.40
C ALA A 60 -9.19 1.20 11.24
N HIS A 61 -9.55 1.89 12.32
CA HIS A 61 -10.53 2.98 12.30
C HIS A 61 -9.99 4.29 11.70
N GLU A 62 -8.68 4.42 11.51
CA GLU A 62 -8.05 5.57 10.87
C GLU A 62 -8.08 5.47 9.34
N GLU A 63 -7.74 6.58 8.68
CA GLU A 63 -7.57 6.64 7.22
C GLU A 63 -6.33 5.82 6.78
N ILE A 64 -6.45 5.06 5.68
CA ILE A 64 -5.44 4.09 5.25
C ILE A 64 -4.05 4.72 5.12
N ASN A 65 -3.91 5.93 4.57
CA ASN A 65 -2.59 6.54 4.36
C ASN A 65 -1.90 6.83 5.70
N THR A 66 -2.66 7.17 6.74
CA THR A 66 -2.13 7.32 8.10
C THR A 66 -1.57 6.00 8.61
N ILE A 67 -2.31 4.90 8.44
CA ILE A 67 -1.87 3.55 8.82
C ILE A 67 -0.58 3.18 8.05
N LEU A 68 -0.55 3.35 6.72
CA LEU A 68 0.63 3.01 5.90
C LEU A 68 1.84 3.88 6.26
N ASN A 69 1.63 5.14 6.63
CA ASN A 69 2.71 6.00 7.15
C ASN A 69 3.27 5.47 8.47
N ARG A 70 2.43 5.00 9.40
CA ARG A 70 2.88 4.36 10.64
C ARG A 70 3.64 3.06 10.40
N VAL A 71 3.22 2.27 9.40
CA VAL A 71 3.95 1.06 8.98
C VAL A 71 5.37 1.43 8.51
N LYS A 72 5.51 2.46 7.65
CA LYS A 72 6.82 2.96 7.22
C LYS A 72 7.68 3.42 8.40
N LEU A 73 7.11 4.19 9.32
CA LEU A 73 7.83 4.66 10.53
C LEU A 73 8.30 3.48 11.38
N THR A 74 7.43 2.50 11.65
CA THR A 74 7.78 1.31 12.42
C THR A 74 8.96 0.57 11.82
N ILE A 75 8.97 0.34 10.51
CA ILE A 75 10.06 -0.38 9.85
C ILE A 75 11.34 0.46 9.82
N ALA A 76 11.26 1.75 9.51
CA ALA A 76 12.42 2.64 9.43
C ALA A 76 13.17 2.73 10.77
N PHE A 77 12.42 2.88 11.87
CA PHE A 77 13.02 3.14 13.19
C PHE A 77 13.29 1.87 14.00
N LYS A 78 12.48 0.80 13.86
CA LYS A 78 12.56 -0.37 14.75
C LYS A 78 13.17 -1.61 14.13
N LYS A 79 13.45 -1.61 12.82
CA LYS A 79 13.97 -2.79 12.12
C LYS A 79 15.35 -2.52 11.54
N GLU A 80 16.23 -3.50 11.69
CA GLU A 80 17.62 -3.49 11.23
C GLU A 80 18.09 -4.93 11.10
N SER A 81 18.88 -5.23 10.06
CA SER A 81 19.25 -6.61 9.78
C SER A 81 20.39 -7.04 10.69
N CYS A 82 20.23 -8.21 11.29
CA CYS A 82 21.28 -8.86 12.05
C CYS A 82 21.67 -10.15 11.32
N SER A 83 22.86 -10.17 10.73
CA SER A 83 23.33 -11.30 9.91
C SER A 83 24.77 -11.65 10.21
N VAL A 84 25.07 -12.95 10.16
CA VAL A 84 26.45 -13.46 10.27
C VAL A 84 27.29 -13.01 9.07
N ASN A 85 26.66 -12.78 7.92
CA ASN A 85 27.33 -12.17 6.78
C ASN A 85 27.44 -10.65 7.00
N LEU A 86 28.67 -10.17 7.18
CA LEU A 86 28.98 -8.75 7.42
C LEU A 86 28.38 -7.81 6.36
N GLY A 87 28.28 -8.25 5.11
CA GLY A 87 27.68 -7.45 4.03
C GLY A 87 26.15 -7.34 4.09
N LEU A 88 25.50 -8.09 4.97
CA LEU A 88 24.06 -8.10 5.20
C LEU A 88 23.69 -7.71 6.64
N ASN A 89 24.65 -7.22 7.41
CA ASN A 89 24.43 -6.71 8.76
C ASN A 89 24.12 -5.20 8.72
N ASP A 90 23.36 -4.71 9.69
CA ASP A 90 23.03 -3.30 9.91
C ASP A 90 22.32 -2.62 8.72
N LEU A 91 21.63 -3.40 7.88
CA LEU A 91 20.88 -2.89 6.74
C LEU A 91 19.45 -2.50 7.15
N LYS A 92 18.92 -1.51 6.44
CA LYS A 92 17.59 -0.93 6.66
C LYS A 92 16.64 -1.29 5.51
N GLN A 93 15.34 -1.18 5.80
CA GLN A 93 14.27 -1.39 4.83
C GLN A 93 13.34 -0.17 4.82
N MET A 94 12.80 0.17 3.65
CA MET A 94 11.78 1.22 3.52
C MET A 94 10.67 0.76 2.56
N PRO A 95 9.43 0.55 3.03
CA PRO A 95 8.29 0.28 2.17
C PRO A 95 7.92 1.48 1.28
N VAL A 96 7.32 1.19 0.13
CA VAL A 96 6.89 2.21 -0.84
C VAL A 96 5.39 2.08 -1.09
N VAL A 97 4.69 3.22 -1.12
CA VAL A 97 3.25 3.30 -1.41
C VAL A 97 3.05 3.94 -2.78
N HIS A 98 2.29 3.27 -3.64
CA HIS A 98 1.77 3.80 -4.90
C HIS A 98 0.24 3.77 -4.86
N SER A 99 -0.39 4.94 -4.92
CA SER A 99 -1.84 5.07 -4.78
C SER A 99 -2.41 5.86 -5.95
N THR A 100 -3.49 5.33 -6.53
CA THR A 100 -4.40 6.02 -7.45
C THR A 100 -5.81 6.10 -6.86
N LEU A 101 -5.95 5.94 -5.52
CA LEU A 101 -7.20 6.12 -4.81
C LEU A 101 -7.74 7.53 -5.02
N THR A 102 -9.01 7.63 -5.42
CA THR A 102 -9.67 8.93 -5.63
C THR A 102 -10.41 9.43 -4.38
N LYS A 103 -10.47 8.61 -3.32
CA LYS A 103 -11.18 8.88 -2.07
C LYS A 103 -10.41 8.30 -0.88
N SER A 104 -10.68 8.85 0.30
CA SER A 104 -10.19 8.31 1.56
C SER A 104 -10.77 6.91 1.82
N LEU A 105 -9.91 5.99 2.27
CA LEU A 105 -10.29 4.62 2.61
C LEU A 105 -10.16 4.44 4.12
N ILE A 106 -11.27 4.06 4.77
CA ILE A 106 -11.35 3.81 6.21
C ILE A 106 -12.07 2.47 6.41
N PHE A 107 -11.53 1.59 7.24
CA PHE A 107 -12.20 0.32 7.56
C PHE A 107 -13.29 0.56 8.60
N LYS A 108 -14.54 0.38 8.18
CA LYS A 108 -15.69 0.46 9.09
C LYS A 108 -15.97 -0.89 9.72
N LYS A 109 -16.21 -0.90 11.03
CA LYS A 109 -16.76 -2.07 11.71
C LYS A 109 -18.20 -2.28 11.21
N GLN A 110 -18.49 -3.46 10.67
CA GLN A 110 -19.87 -3.86 10.40
C GLN A 110 -20.50 -4.30 11.72
N ASN A 111 -21.49 -3.54 12.19
CA ASN A 111 -22.39 -4.01 13.24
C ASN A 111 -23.39 -4.93 12.56
N TYR A 112 -23.11 -6.24 12.55
CA TYR A 112 -24.15 -7.21 12.28
C TYR A 112 -25.05 -7.30 13.52
N GLU A 113 -26.26 -6.77 13.43
CA GLU A 113 -27.33 -7.12 14.36
C GLU A 113 -27.66 -8.60 14.14
N LYS A 114 -27.58 -9.39 15.22
CA LYS A 114 -28.00 -10.79 15.25
C LYS A 114 -29.48 -10.88 15.55
#